data_AF-A0A6L0Y3L7-F1
#
_entry.id   AF-A0A6L0Y3L7-F1
#
_cell.length_a   1.000
_cell.length_b   1.000
_cell.length_c   1.000
_cell.angle_alpha   90.00
_cell.angle_beta   90.00
_cell.angle_gamma   90.00
#
_symmetry.space_group_name_H-M   'P 1'
#
loop_
_entity.id
_entity.type
_entity.pdbx_description
1 polymer ?
#
loop_
_entity_poly.entity_id
_entity_poly.type
_entity_poly.pdbx_seq_one_letter_code
_entity_poly.pdbx_strand_id
1 'polypeptide(L)' 'MKEYTREEVAMHCTSQDYWVIVDRHVYHLDAEFVTTLHPGGLIILESAGKDGSVMFHEHHNLERVRPILEEYCIGKLKK' A
#
# COMPACT_ATOMS: atom_id res chain seq x y z
N MET A 1 -14.20 -5.55 8.41
CA MET A 1 -12.79 -5.13 8.19
C MET A 1 -12.38 -4.21 9.33
N LYS A 2 -11.11 -4.24 9.72
CA LYS A 2 -10.57 -3.28 10.69
C LYS A 2 -10.50 -1.88 10.07
N GLU A 3 -10.54 -0.85 10.92
CA GLU A 3 -10.40 0.55 10.52
C GLU A 3 -9.14 1.14 11.14
N TYR A 4 -8.44 1.97 10.36
CA TYR A 4 -7.14 2.57 10.71
C TYR A 4 -7.17 4.07 10.49
N THR A 5 -6.47 4.86 11.29
CA THR A 5 -6.32 6.31 11.04
C THR A 5 -5.13 6.60 10.12
N ARG A 6 -5.05 7.82 9.58
CA ARG A 6 -3.90 8.22 8.76
C ARG A 6 -2.62 8.24 9.59
N GLU A 7 -2.72 8.62 10.86
CA GLU A 7 -1.60 8.66 11.81
C GLU A 7 -1.07 7.26 12.10
N GLU A 8 -1.95 6.28 12.25
CA GLU A 8 -1.56 4.87 12.42
C GLU A 8 -0.84 4.36 11.18
N VAL A 9 -1.40 4.57 9.98
CA VAL A 9 -0.75 4.19 8.72
C VAL A 9 0.63 4.86 8.58
N ALA A 10 0.77 6.13 8.96
CA ALA A 10 2.03 6.88 8.85
C ALA A 10 3.18 6.32 9.70
N MET A 11 2.87 5.52 10.73
CA MET A 11 3.90 4.83 11.53
C MET A 11 4.58 3.70 10.74
N HIS A 12 3.91 3.15 9.74
CA HIS A 12 4.36 2.02 8.93
C HIS A 12 4.93 2.51 7.59
N CYS A 13 6.06 3.22 7.67
CA CYS A 13 6.65 3.97 6.56
C CYS A 13 8.05 3.51 6.14
N THR A 14 8.42 2.25 6.40
CA THR A 14 9.76 1.71 6.06
C THR A 14 9.67 0.53 5.10
N SER A 15 10.78 0.12 4.49
CA SER A 15 10.81 -1.05 3.61
C SER A 15 10.56 -2.39 4.34
N GLN A 16 10.69 -2.41 5.66
CA GLN A 16 10.45 -3.59 6.50
C GLN A 16 9.08 -3.57 7.18
N ASP A 17 8.41 -2.42 7.15
CA ASP A 17 7.10 -2.19 7.74
C ASP A 17 6.39 -1.13 6.89
N TYR A 18 5.74 -1.61 5.83
CA TYR A 18 5.22 -0.79 4.74
C TYR A 18 3.71 -0.89 4.70
N TRP A 19 3.03 0.20 5.04
CA TRP A 19 1.60 0.34 4.78
C TRP A 19 1.34 1.42 3.75
N VAL A 20 0.25 1.28 3.02
CA VAL A 20 -0.20 2.30 2.06
C VAL A 20 -1.72 2.34 2.02
N ILE A 21 -2.25 3.53 1.79
CA ILE A 21 -3.67 3.73 1.48
C ILE A 21 -3.84 3.81 -0.04
N VAL A 22 -4.73 2.98 -0.59
CA VAL A 22 -5.21 3.07 -1.98
C VAL A 22 -6.73 3.03 -1.95
N ASP A 23 -7.40 4.04 -2.50
CA ASP A 23 -8.86 4.13 -2.58
C ASP A 23 -9.57 3.85 -1.24
N ARG A 24 -9.04 4.45 -0.16
CA ARG A 24 -9.49 4.27 1.24
C ARG A 24 -9.33 2.88 1.84
N HIS A 25 -8.68 1.95 1.16
CA HIS A 25 -8.29 0.65 1.71
C HIS A 25 -6.85 0.75 2.19
N VAL A 26 -6.55 0.02 3.27
CA VAL A 26 -5.22 -0.01 3.89
C VAL A 26 -4.60 -1.35 3.59
N TYR A 27 -3.39 -1.31 3.05
CA TYR A 27 -2.63 -2.48 2.63
C TYR A 27 -1.33 -2.55 3.42
N HIS A 28 -0.96 -3.74 3.85
CA HIS A 28 0.33 -4.04 4.46
C HIS A 28 1.06 -5.00 3.54
N LEU A 29 2.14 -4.53 2.93
CA LEU A 29 2.95 -5.35 2.02
C LEU A 29 4.12 -5.93 2.80
N ASP A 30 4.46 -7.17 2.51
CA ASP A 30 5.64 -7.80 3.10
C ASP A 30 6.94 -7.18 2.55
N ALA A 31 8.01 -7.30 3.34
CA ALA A 31 9.29 -6.68 3.01
C ALA A 31 9.92 -7.23 1.72
N GLU A 32 9.68 -8.51 1.40
CA GLU A 32 10.20 -9.12 0.17
C GLU A 32 9.54 -8.48 -1.05
N PHE A 33 8.22 -8.28 -1.02
CA PHE A 33 7.51 -7.60 -2.09
C PHE A 33 8.04 -6.18 -2.29
N VAL A 34 8.16 -5.42 -1.20
CA VAL A 34 8.59 -4.01 -1.25
C VAL A 34 10.03 -3.87 -1.74
N THR A 35 10.92 -4.80 -1.41
CA THR A 35 12.35 -4.68 -1.72
C THR A 35 12.78 -5.37 -3.01
N THR A 36 12.10 -6.44 -3.45
CA THR A 36 12.56 -7.25 -4.58
C THR A 36 11.49 -7.60 -5.61
N LEU A 37 10.22 -7.81 -5.21
CA LEU A 37 9.20 -8.33 -6.14
C LEU A 37 8.36 -7.25 -6.82
N HIS A 38 8.29 -6.04 -6.27
CA HIS A 38 7.51 -4.96 -6.88
C HIS A 38 8.08 -4.58 -8.26
N PRO A 39 7.33 -4.73 -9.37
CA PRO A 39 7.85 -4.48 -10.71
C PRO A 39 8.29 -3.04 -10.96
N GLY A 40 7.69 -2.07 -10.27
CA GLY A 40 8.11 -0.66 -10.32
C GLY A 40 9.38 -0.38 -9.51
N GLY A 41 9.94 -1.38 -8.82
CA GLY A 41 11.10 -1.25 -7.96
C GLY A 41 10.84 -0.39 -6.73
N LEU A 42 11.90 0.24 -6.23
CA LEU A 42 11.90 0.98 -4.96
C LEU A 42 11.07 2.28 -4.98
N ILE A 43 10.51 2.68 -6.13
CA ILE A 43 9.60 3.84 -6.22
C ILE A 43 8.38 3.70 -5.30
N ILE A 44 8.00 2.46 -4.98
CA ILE A 44 6.91 2.17 -4.04
C ILE A 44 7.15 2.82 -2.67
N LEU A 45 8.40 2.98 -2.24
CA LEU A 45 8.75 3.59 -0.95
C LEU A 45 8.32 5.05 -0.83
N GLU A 46 8.08 5.76 -1.94
CA GLU A 46 7.55 7.13 -1.90
C GLU A 46 6.16 7.21 -1.27
N SER A 47 5.39 6.11 -1.36
CA SER A 47 4.04 5.98 -0.82
C SER A 47 3.97 5.31 0.55
N ALA A 48 5.12 4.95 1.15
CA ALA A 48 5.17 4.30 2.45
C ALA A 48 4.54 5.19 3.54
N GLY A 49 3.57 4.65 4.28
CA GLY A 49 2.82 5.32 5.31
C GLY A 49 1.88 6.44 4.82
N LYS A 50 1.54 6.47 3.52
CA LYS A 50 0.79 7.58 2.90
C LYS A 50 -0.42 7.11 2.09
N ASP A 51 -1.16 8.09 1.59
CA ASP A 51 -2.15 7.92 0.54
C ASP A 51 -1.45 7.86 -0.83
N GLY A 52 -1.24 6.65 -1.32
CA GLY A 52 -0.58 6.38 -2.60
C GLY A 52 -1.55 6.31 -3.78
N SER A 53 -2.83 6.63 -3.59
CA SER A 53 -3.88 6.40 -4.59
C SER A 53 -3.54 7.00 -5.96
N VAL A 54 -3.03 8.23 -6.01
CA VAL A 54 -2.68 8.90 -7.28
C VAL A 54 -1.53 8.16 -7.98
N MET A 55 -0.41 7.94 -7.29
CA MET A 55 0.74 7.20 -7.82
C MET A 55 0.34 5.80 -8.31
N PHE A 56 -0.53 5.14 -7.55
CA PHE A 56 -1.03 3.82 -7.88
C PHE A 56 -1.78 3.81 -9.22
N HIS A 57 -2.77 4.71 -9.38
CA HIS A 57 -3.59 4.79 -10.60
C HIS A 57 -2.81 5.26 -11.84
N GLU A 58 -1.74 6.04 -11.66
CA GLU A 58 -0.88 6.48 -12.77
C GLU A 58 0.00 5.36 -13.33
N HIS A 59 0.40 4.39 -12.49
CA HIS A 59 1.43 3.41 -12.85
C HIS A 59 0.90 1.97 -13.02
N HIS A 60 -0.34 1.67 -12.58
CA HIS A 60 -0.85 0.31 -12.55
C HIS A 60 -2.12 0.11 -13.38
N ASN A 61 -2.17 -1.01 -14.10
CA ASN A 61 -3.41 -1.50 -14.68
C ASN A 61 -4.21 -2.24 -13.60
N LEU A 62 -5.36 -1.69 -13.21
CA LEU A 62 -6.21 -2.19 -12.12
C LEU A 62 -6.60 -3.66 -12.26
N GLU A 63 -6.88 -4.15 -13.48
CA GLU A 63 -7.27 -5.55 -13.68
C GLU A 63 -6.15 -6.53 -13.35
N ARG A 64 -4.90 -6.13 -13.59
CA ARG A 64 -3.73 -6.98 -13.34
C ARG A 64 -3.34 -7.02 -11.87
N VAL A 65 -3.50 -5.90 -11.15
CA VAL A 65 -3.01 -5.74 -9.78
C VAL A 65 -4.07 -6.03 -8.71
N ARG A 66 -5.36 -6.04 -9.07
CA ARG A 66 -6.44 -6.31 -8.12
C ARG A 66 -6.26 -7.61 -7.34
N PRO A 67 -5.93 -8.77 -7.95
CA PRO A 67 -5.74 -10.01 -7.19
C PRO A 67 -4.62 -9.90 -6.15
N ILE A 68 -3.53 -9.20 -6.49
CA ILE A 68 -2.39 -8.97 -5.59
C ILE A 68 -2.80 -8.04 -4.44
N LEU A 69 -3.49 -6.93 -4.74
CA LEU A 69 -3.97 -5.99 -3.72
C LEU A 69 -4.89 -6.65 -2.70
N GLU A 70 -5.79 -7.53 -3.15
CA GLU A 70 -6.75 -8.21 -2.27
C GLU A 70 -6.06 -9.06 -1.20
N GLU A 71 -4.91 -9.67 -1.51
CA GLU A 71 -4.11 -10.45 -0.57
C GLU A 71 -3.48 -9.60 0.55
N TYR A 72 -3.10 -8.36 0.23
CA TYR A 72 -2.43 -7.45 1.16
C TYR A 72 -3.38 -6.52 1.94
N CYS A 73 -4.69 -6.59 1.69
CA CYS A 73 -5.67 -5.70 2.29
C CYS A 73 -5.94 -6.05 3.76
N ILE A 74 -5.56 -5.16 4.69
CA ILE A 74 -5.75 -5.36 6.14
C ILE A 74 -6.97 -4.63 6.70
N GLY A 75 -7.48 -3.60 6.00
CA GLY A 75 -8.60 -2.81 6.49
C GLY A 75 -8.95 -1.61 5.64
N LYS A 76 -9.66 -0.66 6.25
CA LYS A 76 -10.08 0.59 5.60
C LYS A 76 -9.65 1.80 6.42
N LEU A 77 -9.57 2.93 5.77
CA LEU A 77 -9.34 4.20 6.44
C LEU A 77 -10.60 4.61 7.21
N LYS A 78 -10.41 4.91 8.50
CA LYS A 78 -11.45 5.43 9.39
C LYS A 78 -12.08 6.69 8.77
N LYS A 79 -13.41 6.81 8.93
CA LYS A 79 -14.17 7.95 8.42
C LYS A 79 -13.79 9.26 9.09
#